data_AF-A0A2D9H4I6-F1
#
_entry.id   AF-A0A2D9H4I6-F1
#
_cell.length_a   1.000
_cell.length_b   1.000
_cell.length_c   1.000
_cell.angle_alpha   90.00
_cell.angle_beta   90.00
_cell.angle_gamma   90.00
#
_symmetry.space_group_name_H-M   'P 1'
#
loop_
_entity.id
_entity.type
_entity.pdbx_description
1 polymer ?
#
loop_
_entity_poly.entity_id
_entity_poly.type
_entity_poly.pdbx_seq_one_letter_code
_entity_poly.pdbx_strand_id
1 'polypeptide(L)'
;MCLKCHRLTDVGTSYCSGCAPKRRPKPKSRTTTERGLGWGYQKARAVVLSLSRRCCLCGKDGANSADHVLPRKRGGSSHPTNLIPSHLSCNSSRQHKPLTQKQIQRAKQFQEENAGILQSE
;
A
#
# COMPACT_ATOMS: atom_id res chain seq x y z
N MET A 1 -28.20 -27.17 15.00
CA MET A 1 -28.34 -28.20 13.94
C MET A 1 -27.19 -28.05 12.98
N CYS A 2 -26.51 -29.15 12.64
CA CYS A 2 -25.34 -29.14 11.77
C CYS A 2 -25.73 -28.80 10.32
N LEU A 3 -25.04 -27.83 9.71
CA LEU A 3 -25.27 -27.39 8.32
C LEU A 3 -24.88 -28.42 7.25
N LYS A 4 -24.21 -29.53 7.62
CA LYS A 4 -23.75 -30.57 6.68
C LYS A 4 -24.57 -31.85 6.75
N CYS A 5 -24.79 -32.40 7.95
CA CYS A 5 -25.49 -33.67 8.15
C CYS A 5 -26.84 -33.52 8.86
N HIS A 6 -27.26 -32.29 9.15
CA HIS A 6 -28.56 -31.96 9.75
C HIS A 6 -28.86 -32.59 11.12
N ARG A 7 -27.88 -33.20 11.79
CA ARG A 7 -28.02 -33.65 13.19
C ARG A 7 -28.16 -32.45 14.13
N LEU A 8 -28.93 -32.59 15.21
CA LEU A 8 -28.94 -31.63 16.32
C LEU A 8 -27.53 -31.46 16.90
N THR A 9 -27.18 -30.23 17.21
CA THR A 9 -25.85 -29.84 17.73
C THR A 9 -26.05 -28.88 18.89
N ASP A 10 -25.02 -28.71 19.71
CA ASP A 10 -25.03 -27.76 20.82
C ASP A 10 -25.34 -26.33 20.33
N VAL A 11 -26.04 -25.57 21.17
CA VAL A 11 -26.43 -24.19 20.87
C VAL A 11 -25.19 -23.36 20.53
N GLY A 12 -25.26 -22.61 19.43
CA GLY A 12 -24.14 -21.77 18.96
C GLY A 12 -23.15 -22.48 18.02
N THR A 13 -23.31 -23.77 17.74
CA THR A 13 -22.46 -24.49 16.78
C THR A 13 -23.18 -24.74 15.44
N SER A 14 -22.47 -24.44 14.33
CA SER A 14 -22.97 -24.66 12.97
C SER A 14 -22.64 -26.05 12.41
N TYR A 15 -21.72 -26.79 13.05
CA TYR A 15 -21.29 -28.13 12.62
C TYR A 15 -21.10 -29.07 13.80
N CYS A 16 -21.42 -30.36 13.64
CA CYS A 16 -21.06 -31.37 14.63
C CYS A 16 -19.56 -31.69 14.56
N SER A 17 -18.99 -32.31 15.61
CA SER A 17 -17.56 -32.67 15.68
C SER A 17 -17.05 -33.45 14.46
N GLY A 18 -17.85 -34.38 13.92
CA GLY A 18 -17.49 -35.16 12.73
C GLY A 18 -17.65 -34.40 11.39
N CYS A 19 -18.43 -33.32 11.37
CA CYS A 19 -18.63 -32.48 10.17
C CYS A 19 -17.89 -31.15 10.23
N ALA A 20 -17.25 -30.83 11.36
CA ALA A 20 -16.49 -29.61 11.54
C ALA A 20 -15.40 -29.52 10.46
N PRO A 21 -15.36 -28.46 9.65
CA PRO A 21 -14.38 -28.35 8.59
C PRO A 21 -12.97 -28.26 9.19
N LYS A 22 -12.03 -29.03 8.64
CA LYS A 22 -10.61 -28.89 8.99
C LYS A 22 -10.15 -27.48 8.60
N ARG A 23 -9.70 -26.68 9.58
CA ARG A 23 -9.16 -25.34 9.32
C ARG A 23 -7.91 -25.48 8.46
N ARG A 24 -7.92 -24.89 7.25
CA ARG A 24 -6.69 -24.78 6.46
C ARG A 24 -5.76 -23.77 7.14
N PRO A 25 -4.45 -24.06 7.29
CA PRO A 25 -3.52 -23.07 7.80
C PRO A 25 -3.50 -21.88 6.83
N LYS A 26 -3.65 -20.67 7.37
CA LYS A 26 -3.49 -19.46 6.55
C LYS A 26 -2.02 -19.30 6.18
N PRO A 27 -1.68 -18.98 4.93
CA PRO A 27 -0.30 -18.65 4.58
C PRO A 27 0.17 -17.45 5.40
N LYS A 28 1.41 -17.48 5.86
CA LYS A 28 2.01 -16.32 6.55
C LYS A 28 2.02 -15.13 5.58
N SER A 29 1.46 -14.01 6.00
CA SER A 29 1.59 -12.77 5.23
C SER A 29 3.07 -12.37 5.19
N ARG A 30 3.52 -11.90 4.03
CA ARG A 30 4.87 -11.33 3.88
C ARG A 30 5.06 -10.19 4.87
N THR A 31 6.24 -10.12 5.49
CA THR A 31 6.62 -9.03 6.39
C THR A 31 6.67 -7.70 5.63
N THR A 32 6.61 -6.58 6.36
CA THR A 32 6.75 -5.23 5.77
C THR A 32 8.01 -5.10 4.92
N THR A 33 9.13 -5.66 5.37
CA THR A 33 10.40 -5.69 4.64
C THR A 33 10.35 -6.60 3.42
N GLU A 34 9.79 -7.81 3.53
CA GLU A 34 9.60 -8.71 2.38
C GLU A 34 8.63 -8.14 1.33
N ARG A 35 7.72 -7.28 1.77
CA ARG A 35 6.83 -6.50 0.92
C ARG A 35 7.54 -5.28 0.34
N GLY A 36 8.78 -4.98 0.72
CA GLY A 36 9.61 -3.81 0.37
C GLY A 36 9.04 -2.46 0.82
N LEU A 37 8.36 -2.47 1.97
CA LEU A 37 7.91 -1.28 2.70
C LEU A 37 8.73 -1.10 3.99
N GLY A 38 9.95 -1.67 4.03
CA GLY A 38 10.85 -1.65 5.17
C GLY A 38 11.37 -0.25 5.50
N TRP A 39 12.41 -0.19 6.32
CA TRP A 39 12.93 1.06 6.89
C TRP A 39 13.21 2.16 5.86
N GLY A 40 13.86 1.85 4.73
CA GLY A 40 14.16 2.85 3.69
C GLY A 40 12.92 3.53 3.11
N TYR A 41 11.85 2.76 2.85
CA TYR A 41 10.57 3.34 2.42
C TYR A 41 9.94 4.20 3.51
N GLN A 42 10.00 3.77 4.77
CA GLN A 42 9.40 4.51 5.88
C GLN A 42 10.10 5.85 6.10
N LYS A 43 11.43 5.88 6.03
CA LYS A 43 12.25 7.10 6.06
C LYS A 43 11.89 8.03 4.90
N ALA A 44 11.95 7.52 3.67
CA ALA A 44 11.68 8.32 2.47
C ALA A 44 10.22 8.83 2.45
N ARG A 45 9.25 8.04 2.92
CA ARG A 45 7.86 8.47 3.08
C ARG A 45 7.74 9.65 4.05
N ALA A 46 8.45 9.63 5.18
CA ALA A 46 8.41 10.72 6.15
C ALA A 46 8.90 12.03 5.53
N VAL A 47 10.04 11.98 4.80
CA VAL A 47 10.59 13.13 4.07
C VAL A 47 9.60 13.67 3.04
N VAL A 48 9.04 12.80 2.19
CA VAL A 48 8.08 13.24 1.16
C VAL A 48 6.84 13.91 1.77
N LEU A 49 6.33 13.38 2.89
CA LEU A 49 5.15 13.93 3.55
C LEU A 49 5.42 15.21 4.36
N SER A 50 6.67 15.48 4.77
CA SER A 50 7.05 16.76 5.38
C SER A 50 7.16 17.88 4.34
N LEU A 51 7.51 17.54 3.10
CA LEU A 51 7.65 18.51 2.01
C LEU A 51 6.30 18.94 1.41
N SER A 52 5.38 17.99 1.22
CA SER A 52 4.04 18.34 0.73
C SER A 52 2.96 17.37 1.20
N ARG A 53 1.80 17.96 1.49
CA ARG A 53 0.56 17.27 1.85
C ARG A 53 -0.37 17.10 0.64
N ARG A 54 0.00 17.61 -0.53
CA ARG A 54 -0.83 17.59 -1.74
C ARG A 54 -0.62 16.29 -2.52
N CYS A 55 -1.68 15.53 -2.76
CA CYS A 55 -1.61 14.26 -3.47
C CYS A 55 -1.31 14.48 -4.96
N CYS A 56 -0.19 13.96 -5.47
CA CYS A 56 0.15 14.06 -6.90
C CYS A 56 -0.79 13.21 -7.78
N LEU A 57 -1.46 12.20 -7.22
CA LEU A 57 -2.36 11.30 -7.97
C LEU A 57 -3.71 11.95 -8.31
N CYS A 58 -4.34 12.62 -7.34
CA CYS A 58 -5.66 13.23 -7.52
C CYS A 58 -5.61 14.78 -7.54
N GLY A 59 -4.57 15.39 -6.98
CA GLY A 59 -4.36 16.84 -6.93
C GLY A 59 -4.95 17.54 -5.70
N LYS A 60 -5.56 16.79 -4.77
CA LYS A 60 -6.16 17.31 -3.53
C LYS A 60 -5.21 17.18 -2.33
N ASP A 61 -5.40 18.00 -1.31
CA ASP A 61 -4.63 17.94 -0.07
C ASP A 61 -4.97 16.72 0.81
N GLY A 62 -4.17 16.51 1.86
CA GLY A 62 -4.38 15.44 2.83
C GLY A 62 -3.75 14.10 2.44
N ALA A 63 -2.70 14.07 1.62
CA ALA A 63 -1.91 12.86 1.33
C ALA A 63 -1.56 12.12 2.63
N ASN A 64 -1.40 10.82 2.71
CA ASN A 64 -0.99 10.16 3.96
C ASN A 64 -0.13 8.93 3.71
N SER A 65 0.34 8.82 2.48
CA SER A 65 1.18 7.77 1.96
C SER A 65 2.14 8.39 0.93
N ALA A 66 3.14 7.61 0.54
CA ALA A 66 4.03 7.93 -0.56
C ALA A 66 3.87 6.87 -1.64
N ASP A 67 3.61 7.31 -2.86
CA ASP A 67 3.44 6.45 -4.03
C ASP A 67 4.71 6.48 -4.89
N HIS A 68 5.00 5.36 -5.56
CA HIS A 68 6.23 5.24 -6.34
C HIS A 68 6.03 5.75 -7.77
N VAL A 69 6.80 6.74 -8.23
CA VAL A 69 6.71 7.26 -9.60
C VAL A 69 6.90 6.13 -10.61
N LEU A 70 8.03 5.41 -10.54
CA LEU A 70 8.20 4.10 -11.16
C LEU A 70 7.74 3.02 -10.17
N PRO A 71 6.67 2.26 -10.46
CA PRO A 71 6.20 1.22 -9.55
C PRO A 71 7.28 0.17 -9.26
N ARG A 72 7.32 -0.33 -8.03
CA ARG A 72 8.32 -1.33 -7.60
C ARG A 72 8.29 -2.62 -8.42
N LYS A 73 7.10 -3.06 -8.87
CA LYS A 73 6.95 -4.22 -9.76
C LYS A 73 7.65 -4.03 -11.12
N ARG A 74 8.02 -2.79 -11.46
CA ARG A 74 8.75 -2.39 -12.67
C ARG A 74 10.18 -1.90 -12.36
N GLY A 75 10.73 -2.26 -11.20
CA GLY A 75 12.12 -1.92 -10.82
C GLY A 75 12.30 -0.58 -10.12
N GLY A 76 11.23 0.12 -9.74
CA GLY A 76 11.35 1.36 -8.98
C GLY A 76 11.91 1.17 -7.57
N SER A 77 12.81 2.06 -7.15
CA SER A 77 13.41 2.07 -5.81
C SER A 77 12.50 2.77 -4.79
N SER A 78 12.75 2.56 -3.49
CA SER A 78 12.08 3.32 -2.43
C SER A 78 12.85 4.58 -2.00
N HIS A 79 13.70 5.10 -2.89
CA HIS A 79 14.43 6.35 -2.69
C HIS A 79 13.47 7.55 -2.73
N PRO A 80 13.68 8.63 -1.95
CA PRO A 80 12.82 9.81 -1.94
C PRO A 80 12.55 10.38 -3.34
N THR A 81 13.55 10.40 -4.22
CA THR A 81 13.41 10.85 -5.61
C THR A 81 12.41 10.05 -6.44
N ASN A 82 12.13 8.78 -6.10
CA ASN A 82 11.11 7.96 -6.76
C ASN A 82 9.76 7.97 -6.03
N LEU A 83 9.60 8.80 -4.99
CA LEU A 83 8.38 8.85 -4.19
C LEU A 83 7.66 10.20 -4.37
N ILE A 84 6.33 10.14 -4.38
CA ILE A 84 5.44 11.31 -4.44
C ILE A 84 4.38 11.25 -3.34
N PRO A 85 3.95 12.39 -2.80
CA PRO A 85 2.87 12.42 -1.81
C PRO A 85 1.57 11.91 -2.44
N SER A 86 0.89 11.00 -1.73
CA SER A 86 -0.38 10.43 -2.18
C SER A 86 -1.31 10.08 -1.03
N HIS A 87 -2.63 10.06 -1.28
CA HIS A 87 -3.56 9.39 -0.38
C HIS A 87 -3.33 7.88 -0.43
N LEU A 88 -3.50 7.20 0.69
CA LEU A 88 -3.44 5.75 0.77
C LEU A 88 -4.43 5.09 -0.20
N SER A 89 -5.64 5.63 -0.33
CA SER A 89 -6.67 5.14 -1.26
C SER A 89 -6.25 5.30 -2.72
N CYS A 90 -5.71 6.46 -3.10
CA CYS A 90 -5.23 6.71 -4.46
C CYS A 90 -4.04 5.80 -4.81
N ASN A 91 -3.07 5.66 -3.92
CA ASN A 91 -1.92 4.77 -4.07
C ASN A 91 -2.38 3.31 -4.26
N SER A 92 -3.26 2.84 -3.37
CA SER A 92 -3.83 1.49 -3.45
C SER A 92 -4.58 1.24 -4.76
N SER A 93 -5.38 2.22 -5.22
CA SER A 93 -6.12 2.12 -6.49
C SER A 93 -5.21 2.13 -7.72
N ARG A 94 -4.07 2.83 -7.68
CA ARG A 94 -3.11 2.90 -8.78
C ARG A 94 -2.36 1.59 -8.98
N GLN A 95 -2.01 0.90 -7.89
CA GLN A 95 -1.24 -0.34 -7.92
C GLN A 95 0.09 -0.17 -8.70
N HIS A 96 0.25 -0.90 -9.80
CA HIS A 96 1.45 -0.89 -10.65
C HIS A 96 1.20 -0.26 -12.01
N LYS A 97 0.10 0.49 -12.15
CA LYS A 97 -0.21 1.24 -13.36
C LYS A 97 0.77 2.43 -13.48
N PRO A 98 1.22 2.77 -14.69
CA PRO A 98 2.03 3.96 -14.90
C PRO A 98 1.24 5.21 -14.52
N LEU A 99 1.95 6.30 -14.23
CA LEU A 99 1.30 7.60 -14.03
C LEU A 99 0.66 8.07 -15.35
N THR A 100 -0.48 8.72 -15.25
CA THR A 100 -1.08 9.48 -16.35
C THR A 100 -0.32 10.79 -16.58
N GLN A 101 -0.52 11.44 -17.72
CA GLN A 101 0.17 12.70 -18.04
C GLN A 101 0.00 13.79 -16.95
N LYS A 102 -1.23 13.96 -16.45
CA LYS A 102 -1.51 14.94 -15.37
C LYS A 102 -0.77 14.60 -14.08
N GLN A 103 -0.61 13.31 -13.78
CA GLN A 103 0.11 12.85 -12.59
C GLN A 103 1.62 12.98 -12.77
N ILE A 104 2.15 12.73 -13.97
CA ILE A 104 3.56 12.97 -14.32
C ILE A 104 3.89 14.45 -14.13
N GLN A 105 3.05 15.36 -14.61
CA GLN A 105 3.27 16.80 -14.46
C GLN A 105 3.34 17.21 -12.99
N ARG A 106 2.40 16.76 -12.16
CA ARG A 106 2.40 17.04 -10.71
C ARG A 106 3.59 16.40 -9.98
N ALA A 107 4.00 15.20 -10.40
CA ALA A 107 5.16 14.53 -9.85
C ALA A 107 6.45 15.29 -10.17
N LYS A 108 6.62 15.72 -11.43
CA LYS A 108 7.75 16.56 -11.85
C LYS A 108 7.80 17.87 -11.09
N GLN A 109 6.67 18.57 -10.98
CA GLN A 109 6.58 19.80 -10.20
C GLN A 109 7.03 19.59 -8.76
N PHE A 110 6.50 18.56 -8.07
CA PHE A 110 6.92 18.23 -6.72
C PHE A 110 8.42 17.93 -6.62
N GLN A 111 8.97 17.17 -7.57
CA GLN A 111 10.40 16.82 -7.59
C GLN A 111 11.29 18.04 -7.83
N GLU A 112 10.94 18.90 -8.79
CA GLU A 112 11.69 20.11 -9.14
C GLU A 112 11.71 21.09 -7.98
N GLU A 113 10.55 21.33 -7.34
CA GLU A 113 10.42 22.22 -6.18
C GLU A 113 11.26 21.74 -4.98
N ASN A 114 11.51 20.44 -4.87
CA ASN A 114 12.13 19.82 -3.69
C ASN A 114 13.44 19.09 -3.97
N ALA A 115 14.05 19.31 -5.15
CA ALA A 115 15.17 18.52 -5.64
C ALA A 115 16.36 18.49 -4.67
N GLY A 116 16.67 19.63 -4.04
CA GLY A 116 17.79 19.73 -3.10
C GLY A 116 17.65 18.83 -1.87
N ILE A 117 16.43 18.69 -1.33
CA ILE A 117 16.18 17.87 -0.13
C ILE A 117 16.03 16.39 -0.50
N LEU A 118 15.40 16.09 -1.65
CA LEU A 118 15.18 14.70 -2.08
C LEU A 118 16.46 13.99 -2.52
N GLN A 119 17.51 14.73 -2.89
CA GLN A 119 18.81 14.17 -3.30
C GLN A 119 19.79 13.96 -2.13
N SER A 120 19.57 14.61 -0.99
CA SER A 120 20.47 14.53 0.18
C SER A 120 20.16 13.36 1.14
N GLU A 121 19.11 12.58 0.89
CA GLU A 121 18.54 11.58 1.81
C GLU A 121 18.60 10.14 1.31
#